data_AF-A0A432S1C9-F1
#
_entry.id   AF-A0A432S1C9-F1
#
_cell.length_a   1.000
_cell.length_b   1.000
_cell.length_c   1.000
_cell.angle_alpha   90.00
_cell.angle_beta   90.00
_cell.angle_gamma   90.00
#
_symmetry.space_group_name_H-M   'P 1'
#
loop_
_entity.id
_entity.type
_entity.pdbx_description
1 polymer ?
#
loop_
_entity_poly.entity_id
_entity_poly.type
_entity_poly.pdbx_seq_one_letter_code
_entity_poly.pdbx_strand_id
1 'polypeptide(L)' 'MGKLQREIIKENKEYLENLLKETENKHIIYRIQMLIFLKTNPEIKLTEVCELLPVSYSTIARWWNDYKKEGLNKLLE' A
#
# COMPACT_ATOMS: atom_id res chain seq x y z
N MET A 1 14.01 5.64 16.88
CA MET A 1 12.62 5.22 16.63
C MET A 1 12.40 5.21 15.12
N GLY A 2 12.00 4.09 14.54
CA GLY A 2 11.76 3.99 13.09
C GLY A 2 10.55 4.83 12.68
N LYS A 3 10.62 5.43 11.49
CA LYS A 3 9.52 6.24 10.94
C LYS A 3 8.28 5.36 10.72
N LEU A 4 7.12 5.79 11.21
CA LEU A 4 5.86 5.06 11.03
C LEU A 4 5.51 5.00 9.54
N GLN A 5 4.99 3.87 9.08
CA GLN A 5 4.68 3.65 7.64
C GLN A 5 3.69 4.69 7.11
N ARG A 6 2.71 5.09 7.93
CA ARG A 6 1.74 6.16 7.64
C ARG A 6 2.39 7.51 7.25
N GLU A 7 3.53 7.85 7.84
CA GLU A 7 4.25 9.11 7.58
C GLU A 7 5.07 9.07 6.28
N ILE A 8 5.31 7.87 5.74
CA ILE A 8 5.99 7.68 4.46
C ILE A 8 4.98 7.84 3.32
N ILE A 9 3.73 7.43 3.55
CA ILE A 9 2.66 7.53 2.54
C ILE A 9 2.23 8.99 2.40
N LYS A 10 2.51 9.58 1.23
CA LYS A 10 2.23 10.99 0.94
C LYS A 10 0.74 11.26 0.72
N GLU A 11 0.05 10.30 0.13
CA GLU A 11 -1.37 10.42 -0.18
C GLU A 11 -2.21 10.34 1.10
N ASN A 12 -3.31 11.09 1.11
CA ASN A 12 -4.31 10.98 2.17
C ASN A 12 -5.22 9.77 1.93
N LYS A 13 -6.00 9.39 2.94
CA LYS A 13 -6.89 8.23 2.89
C LYS A 13 -7.93 8.36 1.77
N GLU A 14 -8.57 9.52 1.68
CA GLU A 14 -9.65 9.79 0.72
C GLU A 14 -9.19 9.63 -0.74
N TYR A 15 -8.01 10.15 -1.06
CA TYR A 15 -7.39 10.00 -2.37
C TYR A 15 -7.19 8.52 -2.73
N LEU A 16 -6.64 7.73 -1.81
CA LEU A 16 -6.42 6.29 -2.04
C LEU A 16 -7.74 5.52 -2.19
N GLU A 17 -8.78 5.90 -1.43
CA GLU A 17 -10.11 5.29 -1.55
C GLU A 17 -10.79 5.63 -2.88
N ASN A 18 -10.62 6.86 -3.39
CA ASN A 18 -11.14 7.24 -4.70
C ASN A 18 -10.37 6.53 -5.82
N LEU A 19 -9.04 6.49 -5.74
CA LEU A 19 -8.20 5.75 -6.68
C LEU A 19 -8.57 4.26 -6.73
N LEU A 20 -8.87 3.65 -5.58
CA LEU A 20 -9.33 2.26 -5.50
C LEU A 20 -10.65 2.04 -6.24
N LYS A 21 -11.62 2.96 -6.11
CA LYS A 21 -12.93 2.87 -6.78
C LYS A 21 -12.83 3.01 -8.30
N GLU A 22 -11.90 3.83 -8.78
CA GLU A 22 -11.68 4.10 -10.21
C GLU A 22 -10.85 3.00 -10.89
N THR A 23 -10.17 2.14 -10.12
CA THR A 23 -9.29 1.10 -10.66
C THR A 23 -10.05 -0.18 -10.96
N GLU A 24 -10.05 -0.61 -12.22
CA GLU A 24 -10.64 -1.91 -12.63
C GLU A 24 -9.63 -3.07 -12.56
N ASN A 25 -8.33 -2.77 -12.63
CA ASN A 25 -7.29 -3.79 -12.63
C ASN A 25 -7.11 -4.41 -11.24
N LYS A 26 -7.49 -5.68 -11.10
CA LYS A 26 -7.41 -6.45 -9.85
C LYS A 26 -6.01 -6.45 -9.21
N HIS A 27 -4.93 -6.45 -10.00
CA HIS A 27 -3.58 -6.40 -9.46
C HIS A 27 -3.24 -5.03 -8.86
N ILE A 28 -3.75 -3.95 -9.46
CA ILE A 28 -3.55 -2.58 -8.96
C ILE A 28 -4.42 -2.34 -7.71
N ILE A 29 -5.63 -2.91 -7.67
CA ILE A 29 -6.53 -2.87 -6.50
C ILE A 29 -5.80 -3.33 -5.23
N TYR A 30 -5.12 -4.48 -5.24
CA TYR A 30 -4.41 -4.98 -4.05
C TYR A 30 -3.24 -4.08 -3.63
N ARG A 31 -2.56 -3.45 -4.60
CA ARG A 31 -1.47 -2.50 -4.31
C ARG A 31 -2.00 -1.25 -3.62
N ILE A 32 -3.16 -0.73 -4.06
CA ILE A 32 -3.82 0.42 -3.44
C ILE A 32 -4.35 0.05 -2.04
N GLN A 33 -4.97 -1.13 -1.89
CA GLN A 33 -5.45 -1.61 -0.59
C GLN A 33 -4.31 -1.73 0.43
N MET A 34 -3.14 -2.22 0.01
CA MET A 34 -1.93 -2.23 0.86
C MET A 34 -1.64 -0.83 1.40
N LEU A 35 -1.61 0.21 0.56
CA LEU A 35 -1.37 1.58 1.02
C LEU A 35 -2.45 2.07 1.99
N ILE A 36 -3.71 1.74 1.74
CA ILE A 36 -4.81 2.11 2.64
C ILE A 36 -4.59 1.49 4.03
N PHE A 37 -4.27 0.20 4.12
CA PHE A 37 -4.01 -0.46 5.42
C PHE A 37 -2.85 0.18 6.18
N LEU A 38 -1.72 0.42 5.49
CA LEU A 38 -0.54 1.05 6.08
C LEU A 38 -0.81 2.53 6.48
N LYS A 39 -1.70 3.21 5.78
CA LYS A 39 -2.08 4.60 6.07
C LYS A 39 -3.00 4.71 7.27
N THR A 40 -3.99 3.82 7.38
CA THR A 40 -5.03 3.88 8.41
C THR A 40 -4.59 3.24 9.72
N ASN A 41 -3.70 2.24 9.66
CA ASN A 41 -3.19 1.51 10.82
C ASN A 41 -1.66 1.69 10.92
N PRO A 42 -1.15 2.75 11.57
CA PRO A 42 0.29 3.05 11.58
C PRO A 42 1.17 1.99 12.26
N GLU A 43 0.58 1.11 13.08
CA GLU A 43 1.26 0.02 13.78
C GLU A 43 1.25 -1.30 13.01
N ILE A 44 0.43 -1.42 11.96
CA ILE A 44 0.31 -2.66 11.19
C ILE A 44 1.65 -3.01 10.54
N LYS A 45 2.02 -4.28 10.57
CA LYS A 45 3.22 -4.77 9.88
C LYS A 45 2.85 -5.25 8.49
N LEU A 46 3.83 -5.24 7.59
CA LEU A 46 3.67 -5.83 6.25
C LEU A 46 3.27 -7.32 6.30
N THR A 47 3.69 -8.04 7.34
CA THR A 47 3.28 -9.43 7.59
C THR A 47 1.78 -9.55 7.85
N GLU A 48 1.20 -8.62 8.60
CA GLU A 48 -0.25 -8.59 8.89
C GLU A 48 -1.03 -8.15 7.65
N VAL A 49 -0.51 -7.19 6.87
CA VAL A 49 -1.12 -6.79 5.59
C VAL A 49 -1.17 -7.96 4.60
N CYS A 50 -0.16 -8.83 4.61
CA CYS A 50 -0.14 -10.06 3.80
C CYS A 50 -1.26 -11.04 4.17
N GLU A 51 -1.72 -11.04 5.43
CA GLU A 51 -2.84 -11.91 5.85
C GLU A 51 -4.21 -11.35 5.39
N LEU A 52 -4.27 -10.05 5.09
CA LEU A 52 -5.49 -9.36 4.66
C LEU A 52 -5.67 -9.33 3.13
N LEU A 53 -4.62 -9.66 2.37
CA LEU A 53 -4.61 -9.61 0.91
C LEU A 53 -4.24 -10.98 0.34
N PRO A 54 -4.78 -11.37 -0.84
CA PRO A 54 -4.52 -12.68 -1.43
C PRO A 54 -3.16 -12.73 -2.17
N VAL A 55 -2.09 -12.27 -1.52
CA VAL A 55 -0.74 -12.20 -2.08
C VAL A 55 0.31 -12.57 -1.03
N SER A 56 1.48 -13.01 -1.47
CA SER A 56 2.57 -13.40 -0.57
C SER A 56 3.22 -12.20 0.12
N TYR A 57 3.89 -12.46 1.25
CA TYR A 57 4.66 -11.44 1.96
C TYR A 57 5.76 -10.85 1.08
N SER A 58 6.44 -11.69 0.29
CA SER A 58 7.45 -11.25 -0.67
C SER A 58 6.90 -10.25 -1.69
N THR A 59 5.63 -10.41 -2.08
CA THR A 59 4.94 -9.51 -3.00
C THR A 59 4.62 -8.18 -2.33
N ILE A 60 4.06 -8.19 -1.12
CA ILE A 60 3.80 -6.99 -0.31
C ILE A 60 5.09 -6.22 -0.03
N ALA A 61 6.17 -6.91 0.36
CA ALA A 61 7.46 -6.31 0.63
C ALA A 61 8.06 -5.63 -0.62
N ARG A 62 7.92 -6.27 -1.79
CA ARG A 62 8.34 -5.69 -3.07
C ARG A 62 7.55 -4.42 -3.37
N TRP A 63 6.22 -4.46 -3.31
CA TRP A 63 5.36 -3.30 -3.55
C TRP A 63 5.65 -2.14 -2.60
N TRP A 64 5.89 -2.44 -1.32
CA TRP A 64 6.28 -1.41 -0.36
C TRP A 64 7.62 -0.76 -0.72
N ASN A 65 8.59 -1.54 -1.22
CA ASN A 65 9.84 -1.00 -1.71
C ASN A 65 9.66 -0.15 -2.99
N ASP A 66 8.82 -0.61 -3.92
CA ASP A 66 8.47 0.14 -5.14
C ASP A 66 7.86 1.50 -4.77
N TYR A 67 6.90 1.53 -3.84
CA TYR A 67 6.31 2.76 -3.33
C TYR A 67 7.31 3.68 -2.63
N LYS A 68 8.17 3.14 -1.76
CA LYS A 68 9.21 3.94 -1.09
C LYS A 68 10.20 4.58 -2.08
N LYS A 69 10.39 3.95 -3.24
CA LYS A 69 11.34 4.42 -4.25
C LYS A 69 10.79 5.61 -5.04
N GLU A 70 9.58 5.50 -5.60
CA GLU A 70 9.05 6.54 -6.51
C GLU A 70 7.53 6.80 -6.32
N GLY A 71 6.97 6.39 -5.18
CA GLY A 71 5.57 6.60 -4.83
C GLY A 71 4.62 5.78 -5.71
N LEU A 72 3.46 6.36 -6.01
CA LEU A 72 2.44 5.71 -6.83
C LEU A 72 2.92 5.40 -8.25
N ASN A 73 3.81 6.22 -8.83
CA ASN A 73 4.30 6.00 -10.20
C ASN A 73 4.94 4.62 -10.35
N LYS A 74 5.81 4.22 -9.41
CA LYS A 74 6.44 2.90 -9.43
C LYS A 74 5.51 1.80 -8.91
N LEU A 75 4.68 2.12 -7.92
CA LEU A 75 3.76 1.13 -7.36
C LEU A 75 2.71 0.69 -8.38
N LEU A 76 2.25 1.55 -9.28
CA LEU A 76 1.12 1.26 -10.18
C LEU A 76 1.56 0.91 -11.62
N GLU A 77 2.86 0.91 -11.90
CA GLU A 77 3.48 0.38 -13.14
C GLU A 77 3.26 -1.14 -13.27
#